data_AF-A0A3D0CU07-F1
#
_entry.id   AF-A0A3D0CU07-F1
#
_cell.length_a   1.000
_cell.length_b   1.000
_cell.length_c   1.000
_cell.angle_alpha   90.00
_cell.angle_beta   90.00
_cell.angle_gamma   90.00
#
_symmetry.space_group_name_H-M   'P 1'
#
loop_
_entity.id
_entity.type
_entity.pdbx_description
1 polymer ?
#
loop_
_entity_poly.entity_id
_entity_poly.type
_entity_poly.pdbx_seq_one_letter_code
_entity_poly.pdbx_strand_id
1 'polypeptide(L)'
;MIVDAHLHCSGGEQSAEALRSLDEAGVDVAVLLAPFLTDPYMLAERDSLRAANEHLSALVRDHTDRLIGFAVVNPLHREAPDDLEDAVGRLGLRGLKLVPAGWYPYDESAHRVYERAATLGVPILFHSGIFIDGRSGRFCRPAFYEAVRDHPALRVTLAHVGWPWYDEAIAVGLIDLIKGIAPQDCQFRFDISFGPPPIYRHEVFERALAVLGPALLQFGSDRFLPCSGEHIRTAIDEVATLLDGLRVDAGGRERIMGRTAATWLGLPAGR
;
A
#
# COMPACT_ATOMS: atom_id res chain seq x y z
N MET A 1 18.42 -1.49 -4.62
CA MET A 1 17.38 -1.20 -3.62
C MET A 1 16.13 -2.04 -3.89
N ILE A 2 15.63 -2.74 -2.87
CA ILE A 2 14.30 -3.33 -2.78
C ILE A 2 13.50 -2.57 -1.73
N VAL A 3 12.28 -2.14 -2.10
CA VAL A 3 11.32 -1.55 -1.18
C VAL A 3 10.11 -2.47 -1.09
N ASP A 4 9.86 -3.02 0.09
CA ASP A 4 8.62 -3.74 0.35
C ASP A 4 7.53 -2.72 0.75
N ALA A 5 6.65 -2.39 -0.19
CA ALA A 5 5.63 -1.36 0.01
C ALA A 5 4.38 -1.87 0.76
N HIS A 6 4.34 -3.13 1.21
CA HIS A 6 3.15 -3.72 1.82
C HIS A 6 3.51 -4.83 2.82
N LEU A 7 3.75 -4.46 4.08
CA LEU A 7 3.88 -5.39 5.19
C LEU A 7 2.88 -5.09 6.30
N HIS A 8 2.20 -6.12 6.78
CA HIS A 8 1.24 -6.02 7.87
C HIS A 8 1.89 -6.25 9.22
N CYS A 9 1.54 -5.42 10.21
CA CYS A 9 1.78 -5.72 11.61
C CYS A 9 0.61 -6.52 12.21
N SER A 10 0.90 -7.24 13.29
CA SER A 10 -0.01 -8.01 14.14
C SER A 10 -0.20 -7.37 15.52
N GLY A 11 0.74 -6.51 15.94
CA GLY A 11 0.78 -5.90 17.28
C GLY A 11 1.73 -6.59 18.26
N GLY A 12 2.34 -7.71 17.84
CA GLY A 12 3.33 -8.46 18.61
C GLY A 12 4.78 -8.20 18.22
N GLU A 13 5.03 -7.38 17.20
CA GLU A 13 6.35 -7.17 16.63
C GLU A 13 7.27 -6.38 17.56
N GLN A 14 8.58 -6.61 17.38
CA GLN A 14 9.63 -5.76 17.89
C GLN A 14 10.49 -5.24 16.72
N SER A 15 10.97 -4.00 16.80
CA SER A 15 11.69 -3.36 15.70
C SER A 15 12.92 -4.17 15.26
N ALA A 16 13.65 -4.72 16.23
CA ALA A 16 14.84 -5.54 15.98
C ALA A 16 14.53 -6.84 15.21
N GLU A 17 13.38 -7.46 15.50
CA GLU A 17 12.95 -8.67 14.78
C GLU A 17 12.50 -8.33 13.36
N ALA A 18 11.72 -7.27 13.20
CA ALA A 18 11.30 -6.80 11.87
C ALA A 18 12.53 -6.48 11.00
N LEU A 19 13.50 -5.71 11.52
CA LEU A 19 14.74 -5.38 10.80
C LEU A 19 15.55 -6.61 10.42
N ARG A 20 15.70 -7.58 11.33
CA ARG A 20 16.40 -8.84 11.04
C ARG A 20 15.73 -9.59 9.88
N SER A 21 14.40 -9.68 9.87
CA SER A 21 13.67 -10.32 8.77
C SER A 21 13.86 -9.58 7.45
N LEU A 22 13.91 -8.23 7.46
CA LEU A 22 14.22 -7.44 6.27
C LEU A 22 15.66 -7.69 5.78
N ASP A 23 16.64 -7.73 6.68
CA ASP A 23 18.04 -7.96 6.34
C ASP A 23 18.25 -9.35 5.73
N GLU A 24 17.68 -10.40 6.35
CA GLU A 24 17.66 -11.77 5.81
C GLU A 24 16.98 -11.84 4.44
N ALA A 25 15.90 -11.06 4.25
CA ALA A 25 15.17 -10.92 3.00
C ALA A 25 15.78 -9.89 2.03
N GLY A 26 16.94 -9.27 2.33
CA GLY A 26 17.57 -8.28 1.47
C GLY A 26 16.65 -7.10 1.08
N VAL A 27 15.74 -6.71 1.97
CA VAL A 27 14.84 -5.56 1.80
C VAL A 27 15.47 -4.32 2.43
N ASP A 28 15.65 -3.26 1.65
CA ASP A 28 16.29 -2.03 2.11
C ASP A 28 15.31 -1.13 2.87
N VAL A 29 14.05 -1.07 2.45
CA VAL A 29 13.01 -0.25 3.11
C VAL A 29 11.69 -1.00 3.12
N ALA A 30 10.97 -0.92 4.23
CA ALA A 30 9.64 -1.51 4.39
C ALA A 30 8.60 -0.45 4.76
N VAL A 31 7.43 -0.55 4.14
CA VAL A 31 6.21 0.14 4.57
C VAL A 31 5.44 -0.81 5.49
N LEU A 32 5.32 -0.41 6.76
CA LEU A 32 4.60 -1.15 7.78
C LEU A 32 3.20 -0.58 7.97
N LEU A 33 2.20 -1.45 7.88
CA LEU A 33 0.79 -1.11 8.04
C LEU A 33 0.35 -1.42 9.46
N ALA A 34 -0.36 -0.48 10.08
CA ALA A 34 -0.84 -0.63 11.45
C ALA A 34 -1.64 -1.93 11.65
N PRO A 35 -1.48 -2.62 12.79
CA PRO A 35 -2.11 -3.91 13.03
C PRO A 35 -3.62 -3.80 13.21
N PHE A 36 -4.33 -4.85 12.82
CA PHE A 36 -5.73 -5.02 13.22
C PHE A 36 -5.77 -5.70 14.59
N LEU A 37 -5.82 -4.90 15.66
CA LEU A 37 -5.76 -5.40 17.05
C LEU A 37 -7.07 -6.06 17.53
N THR A 38 -8.12 -6.07 16.71
CA THR A 38 -9.42 -6.64 17.05
C THR A 38 -9.80 -7.73 16.06
N ASP A 39 -10.02 -8.94 16.58
CA ASP A 39 -10.46 -10.07 15.78
C ASP A 39 -11.86 -9.85 15.19
N PRO A 40 -12.15 -10.31 13.95
CA PRO A 40 -11.23 -10.89 12.96
C PRO A 40 -10.89 -9.83 11.88
N TYR A 41 -9.96 -8.92 12.15
CA TYR A 41 -9.62 -7.77 11.29
C TYR A 41 -10.62 -6.59 11.33
N MET A 42 -11.20 -6.30 12.50
CA MET A 42 -12.16 -5.21 12.62
C MET A 42 -11.49 -3.83 12.68
N LEU A 43 -12.06 -2.88 11.94
CA LEU A 43 -11.69 -1.46 11.96
C LEU A 43 -12.76 -0.57 12.62
N ALA A 44 -13.67 -1.16 13.38
CA ALA A 44 -14.82 -0.43 13.94
C ALA A 44 -14.43 0.43 15.15
N GLU A 45 -13.57 -0.06 16.04
CA GLU A 45 -13.32 0.58 17.33
C GLU A 45 -12.23 1.65 17.23
N ARG A 46 -12.62 2.92 17.41
CA ARG A 46 -11.69 4.07 17.28
C ARG A 46 -10.47 3.96 18.19
N ASP A 47 -10.66 3.59 19.45
CA ASP A 47 -9.57 3.48 20.43
C ASP A 47 -8.57 2.37 20.05
N SER A 48 -9.06 1.28 19.46
CA SER A 48 -8.22 0.20 18.92
C SER A 48 -7.33 0.70 17.77
N LEU A 49 -7.88 1.52 16.86
CA LEU A 49 -7.11 2.15 15.77
C LEU A 49 -6.03 3.12 16.30
N ARG A 50 -6.36 3.91 17.32
CA ARG A 50 -5.40 4.81 17.97
C ARG A 50 -4.26 4.02 18.62
N ALA A 51 -4.58 2.95 19.35
CA ALA A 51 -3.58 2.06 19.95
C ALA A 51 -2.70 1.38 18.88
N ALA A 52 -3.28 0.96 17.75
CA ALA A 52 -2.54 0.39 16.62
C ALA A 52 -1.54 1.40 16.02
N ASN A 53 -1.94 2.67 15.86
CA ASN A 53 -1.05 3.73 15.39
C ASN A 53 0.07 4.05 16.40
N GLU A 54 -0.23 4.03 17.70
CA GLU A 54 0.76 4.23 18.76
C GLU A 54 1.80 3.10 18.80
N HIS A 55 1.34 1.84 18.69
CA HIS A 55 2.23 0.70 18.54
C HIS A 55 3.13 0.83 17.31
N LEU A 56 2.55 1.14 16.15
CA LEU A 56 3.32 1.32 14.91
C LEU A 56 4.33 2.46 15.03
N SER A 57 3.96 3.58 15.67
CA SER A 57 4.88 4.69 15.94
C SER A 57 6.09 4.24 16.75
N ALA A 58 5.85 3.50 17.84
CA ALA A 58 6.93 2.97 18.67
C ALA A 58 7.83 2.01 17.87
N LEU A 59 7.25 1.20 16.98
CA LEU A 59 7.98 0.25 16.15
C LEU A 59 8.94 0.95 15.15
N VAL A 60 8.55 2.10 14.58
CA VAL A 60 9.30 2.74 13.49
C VAL A 60 10.16 3.95 13.89
N ARG A 61 9.89 4.60 15.02
CA ARG A 61 10.44 5.93 15.37
C ARG A 61 11.97 6.02 15.34
N ASP A 62 12.66 4.97 15.77
CA ASP A 62 14.13 4.95 15.84
C ASP A 62 14.80 4.38 14.59
N HIS A 63 14.00 4.01 13.58
CA HIS A 63 14.43 3.32 12.36
C HIS A 63 13.77 3.88 11.11
N THR A 64 13.46 5.18 11.09
CA THR A 64 12.71 5.84 10.01
C THR A 64 13.42 5.86 8.66
N ASP A 65 14.70 5.48 8.62
CA ASP A 65 15.47 5.22 7.43
C ASP A 65 15.16 3.86 6.79
N ARG A 66 14.72 2.87 7.57
CA ARG A 66 14.39 1.51 7.10
C ARG A 66 12.89 1.20 7.15
N LEU A 67 12.18 1.75 8.13
CA LEU A 67 10.79 1.43 8.43
C LEU A 67 9.91 2.69 8.29
N ILE A 68 8.86 2.58 7.48
CA ILE A 68 7.92 3.68 7.21
C ILE A 68 6.54 3.23 7.66
N GLY A 69 6.02 3.83 8.73
CA GLY A 69 4.70 3.49 9.26
C GLY A 69 3.58 4.21 8.51
N PHE A 70 2.57 3.45 8.10
CA PHE A 70 1.30 3.94 7.56
C PHE A 70 0.20 3.82 8.61
N ALA A 71 -0.35 4.97 9.00
CA ALA A 71 -1.44 5.07 9.95
C ALA A 71 -2.70 4.38 9.43
N VAL A 72 -3.59 3.98 10.32
CA VAL A 72 -4.94 3.51 10.01
C VAL A 72 -5.97 4.41 10.68
N VAL A 73 -7.03 4.75 9.96
CA VAL A 73 -8.24 5.39 10.49
C VAL A 73 -9.46 4.75 9.82
N ASN A 74 -10.64 4.90 10.43
CA ASN A 74 -11.90 4.51 9.82
C ASN A 74 -12.71 5.77 9.48
N PRO A 75 -12.93 6.09 8.20
CA PRO A 75 -13.70 7.26 7.77
C PRO A 75 -15.10 7.38 8.37
N LEU A 76 -15.71 6.28 8.83
CA LEU A 76 -17.01 6.32 9.51
C LEU A 76 -16.98 7.07 10.84
N HIS A 77 -15.81 7.22 11.47
CA HIS A 77 -15.64 8.08 12.63
C HIS A 77 -15.52 9.53 12.19
N ARG A 78 -16.29 10.42 12.82
CA ARG A 78 -16.25 11.85 12.53
C ARG A 78 -14.86 12.45 12.78
N GLU A 79 -14.15 11.89 13.75
CA GLU A 79 -12.83 12.29 14.23
C GLU A 79 -11.69 11.73 13.36
N ALA A 80 -11.96 10.90 12.35
CA ALA A 80 -10.93 10.26 11.53
C ALA A 80 -9.90 11.24 10.91
N PRO A 81 -10.28 12.45 10.45
CA PRO A 81 -9.31 13.46 10.02
C PRO A 81 -8.37 13.90 11.16
N ASP A 82 -8.90 14.13 12.36
CA ASP A 82 -8.13 14.60 13.50
C ASP A 82 -7.21 13.49 14.03
N ASP A 83 -7.68 12.24 14.01
CA ASP A 83 -6.86 11.07 14.33
C ASP A 83 -5.71 10.87 13.32
N LEU A 84 -5.95 11.16 12.04
CA LEU A 84 -4.89 11.15 11.02
C LEU A 84 -3.87 12.27 11.25
N GLU A 85 -4.31 13.47 11.60
CA GLU A 85 -3.40 14.57 11.93
C GLU A 85 -2.55 14.27 13.16
N ASP A 86 -3.14 13.67 14.21
CA ASP A 86 -2.40 13.21 15.39
C ASP A 86 -1.37 12.12 15.01
N ALA A 87 -1.77 11.17 14.17
CA ALA A 87 -0.90 10.08 13.71
C ALA A 87 0.29 10.58 12.88
N VAL A 88 0.09 11.59 12.03
CA VAL A 88 1.19 12.15 11.22
C VAL A 88 2.04 13.12 12.05
N GLY A 89 1.41 14.04 12.78
CA GLY A 89 2.11 15.10 13.51
C GLY A 89 2.80 14.61 14.78
N ARG A 90 2.05 14.00 15.71
CA ARG A 90 2.58 13.56 17.02
C ARG A 90 3.29 12.22 16.94
N LEU A 91 2.73 11.27 16.16
CA LEU A 91 3.25 9.91 16.08
C LEU A 91 4.31 9.73 14.97
N GLY A 92 4.47 10.70 14.08
CA GLY A 92 5.49 10.66 13.02
C GLY A 92 5.24 9.61 11.94
N LEU A 93 4.01 9.10 11.83
CA LEU A 93 3.62 8.20 10.75
C LEU A 93 3.57 8.96 9.42
N ARG A 94 3.91 8.29 8.33
CA ARG A 94 4.28 8.93 7.06
C ARG A 94 3.35 8.60 5.88
N GLY A 95 2.28 7.87 6.15
CA GLY A 95 1.29 7.48 5.15
C GLY A 95 0.01 7.02 5.83
N LEU A 96 -0.98 6.68 5.01
CA LEU A 96 -2.28 6.22 5.45
C LEU A 96 -2.67 4.92 4.74
N LYS A 97 -3.07 3.90 5.50
CA LYS A 97 -3.75 2.70 5.01
C LYS A 97 -5.25 2.86 5.21
N LEU A 98 -6.01 2.66 4.15
CA LEU A 98 -7.46 2.58 4.23
C LEU A 98 -7.98 1.25 3.70
N VAL A 99 -8.94 0.69 4.41
CA VAL A 99 -9.66 -0.52 4.01
C VAL A 99 -11.15 -0.19 4.01
N PRO A 100 -11.78 -0.01 2.83
CA PRO A 100 -13.21 0.21 2.73
C PRO A 100 -14.00 -0.96 3.33
N ALA A 101 -14.68 -0.71 4.44
CA ALA A 101 -15.49 -1.69 5.17
C ALA A 101 -16.68 -0.97 5.82
N GLY A 102 -17.84 -1.03 5.17
CA GLY A 102 -19.04 -0.30 5.58
C GLY A 102 -19.14 1.13 5.02
N TRP A 103 -18.20 1.55 4.18
CA TRP A 103 -18.16 2.83 3.48
C TRP A 103 -17.55 2.64 2.09
N TYR A 104 -17.95 3.46 1.12
CA TYR A 104 -17.41 3.49 -0.23
C TYR A 104 -16.37 4.60 -0.39
N PRO A 105 -15.37 4.43 -1.28
CA PRO A 105 -14.37 5.48 -1.56
C PRO A 105 -14.94 6.84 -2.00
N TYR A 106 -16.17 6.88 -2.53
CA TYR A 106 -16.85 8.13 -2.91
C TYR A 106 -17.74 8.72 -1.81
N ASP A 107 -17.81 8.12 -0.63
CA ASP A 107 -18.63 8.64 0.47
C ASP A 107 -18.02 9.91 1.05
N GLU A 108 -18.87 10.85 1.49
CA GLU A 108 -18.42 12.12 2.09
C GLU A 108 -17.48 11.90 3.29
N SER A 109 -17.71 10.83 4.06
CA SER A 109 -16.83 10.41 5.16
C SER A 109 -15.40 10.15 4.68
N ALA A 110 -15.23 9.49 3.54
CA ALA A 110 -13.94 9.23 2.92
C ALA A 110 -13.29 10.52 2.41
N HIS A 111 -14.06 11.39 1.75
CA HIS A 111 -13.57 12.68 1.25
C HIS A 111 -12.96 13.55 2.36
N ARG A 112 -13.57 13.60 3.55
CA ARG A 112 -12.99 14.35 4.69
C ARG A 112 -11.61 13.84 5.09
N VAL A 113 -11.38 12.53 5.02
CA VAL A 113 -10.06 11.93 5.27
C VAL A 113 -9.09 12.22 4.13
N TYR A 114 -9.56 12.24 2.88
CA TYR A 114 -8.75 12.60 1.70
C TYR A 114 -8.26 14.04 1.75
N GLU A 115 -9.13 14.99 2.07
CA GLU A 115 -8.77 16.41 2.25
C GLU A 115 -7.69 16.58 3.31
N ARG A 116 -7.81 15.84 4.42
CA ARG A 116 -6.82 15.88 5.48
C ARG A 116 -5.50 15.25 5.05
N ALA A 117 -5.52 14.08 4.43
CA ALA A 117 -4.31 13.44 3.89
C ALA A 117 -3.60 14.34 2.87
N ALA A 118 -4.35 15.06 2.02
CA ALA A 118 -3.83 16.00 1.04
C ALA A 118 -3.14 17.19 1.72
N THR A 119 -3.78 17.75 2.75
CA THR A 119 -3.23 18.86 3.56
C THR A 119 -1.93 18.45 4.26
N LEU A 120 -1.87 17.21 4.76
CA LEU A 120 -0.69 16.64 5.42
C LEU A 120 0.41 16.19 4.42
N GLY A 121 0.09 16.13 3.12
CA GLY A 121 1.01 15.68 2.08
C GLY A 121 1.36 14.18 2.14
N VAL A 122 0.58 13.37 2.85
CA VAL A 122 0.87 11.94 3.05
C VAL A 122 0.20 11.07 1.98
N PRO A 123 0.88 10.02 1.49
CA PRO A 123 0.32 9.08 0.53
C PRO A 123 -0.71 8.13 1.16
N ILE A 124 -1.63 7.61 0.35
CA ILE A 124 -2.65 6.64 0.76
C ILE A 124 -2.46 5.29 0.06
N LEU A 125 -2.39 4.20 0.82
CA LEU A 125 -2.53 2.83 0.32
C LEU A 125 -3.95 2.35 0.60
N PHE A 126 -4.72 2.03 -0.43
CA PHE A 126 -6.01 1.38 -0.27
C PHE A 126 -5.86 -0.13 -0.43
N HIS A 127 -6.51 -0.89 0.45
CA HIS A 127 -6.89 -2.24 0.06
C HIS A 127 -7.90 -2.14 -1.08
N SER A 128 -7.69 -2.88 -2.18
CA SER A 128 -8.56 -2.92 -3.35
C SER A 128 -8.74 -4.37 -3.81
N GLY A 129 -9.96 -4.73 -4.20
CA GLY A 129 -10.32 -6.09 -4.54
C GLY A 129 -11.10 -6.84 -3.46
N ILE A 130 -11.16 -8.17 -3.57
CA ILE A 130 -11.84 -9.01 -2.57
C ILE A 130 -11.01 -9.05 -1.28
N PHE A 131 -11.63 -8.61 -0.19
CA PHE A 131 -11.00 -8.56 1.12
C PHE A 131 -11.07 -9.90 1.86
N ILE A 132 -10.05 -10.17 2.68
CA ILE A 132 -9.89 -11.43 3.43
C ILE A 132 -11.04 -11.70 4.41
N ASP A 133 -11.78 -10.66 4.82
CA ASP A 133 -12.97 -10.81 5.66
C ASP A 133 -14.16 -11.50 4.96
N GLY A 134 -14.08 -11.65 3.64
CA GLY A 134 -15.13 -12.26 2.80
C GLY A 134 -16.44 -11.46 2.72
N ARG A 135 -16.47 -10.21 3.20
CA ARG A 135 -17.70 -9.41 3.37
C ARG A 135 -17.59 -8.01 2.81
N SER A 136 -16.39 -7.41 2.85
CA SER A 136 -16.19 -6.00 2.53
C SER A 136 -15.70 -5.75 1.11
N GLY A 137 -15.37 -6.78 0.32
CA GLY A 137 -14.93 -6.62 -1.07
C GLY A 137 -15.88 -5.81 -1.96
N ARG A 138 -17.18 -5.76 -1.63
CA ARG A 138 -18.18 -4.92 -2.31
C ARG A 138 -17.89 -3.41 -2.22
N PHE A 139 -17.08 -2.97 -1.27
CA PHE A 139 -16.68 -1.57 -1.07
C PHE A 139 -15.33 -1.26 -1.74
N CYS A 140 -14.59 -2.29 -2.14
CA CYS A 140 -13.19 -2.19 -2.56
C CYS A 140 -12.99 -2.32 -4.09
N ARG A 141 -14.08 -2.19 -4.86
CA ARG A 141 -14.04 -2.29 -6.33
C ARG A 141 -13.25 -1.11 -6.92
N PRO A 142 -12.27 -1.35 -7.82
CA PRO A 142 -11.35 -0.31 -8.28
C PRO A 142 -12.00 0.95 -8.85
N ALA A 143 -13.12 0.81 -9.59
CA ALA A 143 -13.84 1.96 -10.15
C ALA A 143 -14.28 3.00 -9.10
N PHE A 144 -14.48 2.60 -7.84
CA PHE A 144 -14.90 3.55 -6.80
C PHE A 144 -13.80 4.53 -6.40
N TYR A 145 -12.52 4.16 -6.54
CA TYR A 145 -11.41 5.05 -6.19
C TYR A 145 -11.21 6.20 -7.18
N GLU A 146 -11.95 6.25 -8.29
CA GLU A 146 -11.99 7.43 -9.16
C GLU A 146 -12.34 8.71 -8.38
N ALA A 147 -13.11 8.59 -7.30
CA ALA A 147 -13.43 9.70 -6.40
C ALA A 147 -12.20 10.42 -5.81
N VAL A 148 -11.06 9.74 -5.69
CA VAL A 148 -9.83 10.37 -5.21
C VAL A 148 -9.30 11.42 -6.20
N ARG A 149 -9.77 11.42 -7.45
CA ARG A 149 -9.40 12.43 -8.46
C ARG A 149 -9.91 13.84 -8.11
N ASP A 150 -10.89 13.95 -7.22
CA ASP A 150 -11.33 15.24 -6.66
C ASP A 150 -10.26 15.88 -5.75
N HIS A 151 -9.24 15.11 -5.38
CA HIS A 151 -8.11 15.51 -4.54
C HIS A 151 -6.78 15.33 -5.30
N PRO A 152 -6.50 16.13 -6.34
CA PRO A 152 -5.40 15.90 -7.29
C PRO A 152 -4.00 15.96 -6.66
N ALA A 153 -3.85 16.53 -5.48
CA ALA A 153 -2.58 16.55 -4.74
C ALA A 153 -2.25 15.21 -4.05
N LEU A 154 -3.22 14.30 -3.91
CA LEU A 154 -3.00 13.00 -3.28
C LEU A 154 -2.21 12.06 -4.17
N ARG A 155 -1.35 11.28 -3.53
CA ARG A 155 -0.68 10.13 -4.14
C ARG A 155 -1.31 8.87 -3.58
N VAL A 156 -1.72 7.95 -4.46
CA VAL A 156 -2.50 6.78 -4.07
C VAL A 156 -1.88 5.50 -4.60
N THR A 157 -1.93 4.44 -3.82
CA THR A 157 -1.67 3.07 -4.27
C THR A 157 -2.93 2.23 -4.08
N LEU A 158 -3.34 1.49 -5.11
CA LEU A 158 -4.33 0.40 -5.00
C LEU A 158 -3.61 -0.93 -4.84
N ALA A 159 -3.90 -1.65 -3.75
CA ALA A 159 -3.30 -2.94 -3.48
C ALA A 159 -3.78 -4.05 -4.43
N HIS A 160 -2.98 -5.11 -4.55
CA HIS A 160 -3.34 -6.38 -5.17
C HIS A 160 -3.78 -6.27 -6.64
N VAL A 161 -3.42 -5.18 -7.31
CA VAL A 161 -3.92 -4.79 -8.64
C VAL A 161 -5.46 -4.88 -8.71
N GLY A 162 -6.17 -4.66 -7.60
CA GLY A 162 -7.63 -4.70 -7.55
C GLY A 162 -8.30 -6.07 -7.77
N TRP A 163 -7.59 -7.18 -7.56
CA TRP A 163 -8.09 -8.54 -7.84
C TRP A 163 -9.50 -8.82 -7.24
N PRO A 164 -10.48 -9.36 -8.00
CA PRO A 164 -10.39 -9.85 -9.38
C PRO A 164 -10.73 -8.81 -10.46
N TRP A 165 -11.06 -7.58 -10.07
CA TRP A 165 -11.42 -6.50 -11.00
C TRP A 165 -10.18 -5.78 -11.54
N TYR A 166 -9.13 -6.53 -11.87
CA TYR A 166 -7.84 -5.97 -12.26
C TYR A 166 -7.94 -5.15 -13.56
N ASP A 167 -8.86 -5.49 -14.47
CA ASP A 167 -9.12 -4.69 -15.66
C ASP A 167 -9.64 -3.29 -15.28
N GLU A 168 -10.43 -3.16 -14.22
CA GLU A 168 -10.88 -1.85 -13.70
C GLU A 168 -9.74 -1.09 -13.04
N ALA A 169 -8.89 -1.76 -12.24
CA ALA A 169 -7.73 -1.13 -11.65
C ALA A 169 -6.78 -0.57 -12.73
N ILE A 170 -6.50 -1.37 -13.75
CA ILE A 170 -5.72 -0.95 -14.92
C ILE A 170 -6.39 0.24 -15.62
N ALA A 171 -7.71 0.19 -15.84
CA ALA A 171 -8.44 1.29 -16.47
C ALA A 171 -8.34 2.60 -15.65
N VAL A 172 -8.51 2.54 -14.32
CA VAL A 172 -8.39 3.70 -13.43
C VAL A 172 -7.02 4.37 -13.55
N GLY A 173 -5.94 3.57 -13.59
CA GLY A 173 -4.58 4.07 -13.75
C GLY A 173 -4.29 4.62 -15.16
N LEU A 174 -4.79 3.94 -16.18
CA LEU A 174 -4.62 4.31 -17.59
C LEU A 174 -5.13 5.73 -17.90
N ILE A 175 -6.15 6.21 -17.20
CA ILE A 175 -6.74 7.53 -17.44
C ILE A 175 -5.71 8.67 -17.27
N ASP A 176 -4.75 8.55 -16.34
CA ASP A 176 -3.69 9.57 -16.20
C ASP A 176 -2.78 9.59 -17.43
N LEU A 177 -2.43 8.42 -17.95
CA LEU A 177 -1.60 8.27 -19.14
C LEU A 177 -2.33 8.78 -20.40
N ILE A 178 -3.63 8.52 -20.53
CA ILE A 178 -4.47 9.06 -21.62
C ILE A 178 -4.49 10.59 -21.59
N LYS A 179 -4.49 11.18 -20.39
CA LYS A 179 -4.42 12.64 -20.20
C LYS A 179 -3.02 13.23 -20.43
N GLY A 180 -2.03 12.39 -20.78
CA GLY A 180 -0.66 12.82 -21.03
C GLY A 180 0.15 13.10 -19.75
N ILE A 181 -0.32 12.65 -18.59
CA ILE A 181 0.44 12.76 -17.34
C ILE A 181 1.60 11.76 -17.41
N ALA A 182 2.81 12.23 -17.10
CA ALA A 182 3.97 11.37 -17.10
C ALA A 182 3.85 10.32 -15.96
N PRO A 183 4.31 9.07 -16.15
CA PRO A 183 4.07 8.00 -15.18
C PRO A 183 4.48 8.32 -13.73
N GLN A 184 5.60 9.02 -13.53
CA GLN A 184 6.05 9.39 -12.18
C GLN A 184 5.12 10.40 -11.47
N ASP A 185 4.34 11.15 -12.24
CA ASP A 185 3.42 12.20 -11.81
C ASP A 185 1.96 11.72 -11.77
N CYS A 186 1.69 10.48 -12.21
CA CYS A 186 0.36 9.89 -12.10
C CYS A 186 -0.07 9.78 -10.62
N GLN A 187 -1.38 9.97 -10.40
CA GLN A 187 -1.98 9.98 -9.08
C GLN A 187 -2.00 8.57 -8.48
N PHE A 188 -2.20 7.56 -9.33
CA PHE A 188 -2.36 6.16 -8.93
C PHE A 188 -1.13 5.30 -9.23
N ARG A 189 -0.79 4.45 -8.26
CA ARG A 189 0.14 3.32 -8.38
C ARG A 189 -0.58 2.04 -7.98
N PHE A 190 0.02 0.91 -8.33
CA PHE A 190 -0.58 -0.39 -8.13
C PHE A 190 0.43 -1.29 -7.46
N ASP A 191 0.06 -1.73 -6.27
CA ASP A 191 0.82 -2.73 -5.55
C ASP A 191 0.47 -4.12 -6.09
N ILE A 192 1.50 -4.92 -6.31
CA ILE A 192 1.42 -6.24 -6.95
C ILE A 192 1.41 -7.40 -5.94
N SER A 193 1.34 -7.09 -4.65
CA SER A 193 1.34 -8.06 -3.55
C SER A 193 0.10 -8.96 -3.51
N PHE A 194 0.27 -10.22 -3.08
CA PHE A 194 -0.71 -11.34 -3.02
C PHE A 194 -1.56 -11.54 -4.28
N GLY A 195 -2.48 -10.60 -4.54
CA GLY A 195 -3.03 -10.34 -5.85
C GLY A 195 -3.76 -11.53 -6.48
N PRO A 196 -3.67 -11.69 -7.81
CA PRO A 196 -4.22 -12.83 -8.51
C PRO A 196 -3.59 -14.16 -8.05
N PRO A 197 -4.39 -15.23 -7.85
CA PRO A 197 -3.87 -16.58 -7.62
C PRO A 197 -2.88 -17.00 -8.71
N PRO A 198 -1.96 -17.95 -8.44
CA PRO A 198 -0.86 -18.29 -9.34
C PRO A 198 -1.25 -18.52 -10.81
N ILE A 199 -2.39 -19.16 -11.07
CA ILE A 199 -2.87 -19.43 -12.43
C ILE A 199 -3.27 -18.17 -13.22
N TYR A 200 -3.67 -17.09 -12.54
CA TYR A 200 -4.03 -15.81 -13.15
C TYR A 200 -2.87 -14.82 -13.17
N ARG A 201 -1.84 -15.05 -12.34
CA ARG A 201 -0.83 -14.03 -12.02
C ARG A 201 -0.03 -13.58 -13.25
N HIS A 202 0.33 -14.51 -14.13
CA HIS A 202 1.02 -14.15 -15.38
C HIS A 202 0.17 -13.22 -16.25
N GLU A 203 -1.07 -13.61 -16.55
CA GLU A 203 -1.98 -12.85 -17.43
C GLU A 203 -2.28 -11.46 -16.88
N VAL A 204 -2.61 -11.37 -15.59
CA VAL A 204 -2.95 -10.10 -14.94
C VAL A 204 -1.76 -9.13 -14.99
N PHE A 205 -0.55 -9.63 -14.72
CA PHE A 205 0.64 -8.80 -14.68
C PHE A 205 1.13 -8.44 -16.07
N GLU A 206 1.00 -9.34 -17.05
CA GLU A 206 1.26 -9.05 -18.46
C GLU A 206 0.42 -7.86 -18.93
N ARG A 207 -0.89 -7.89 -18.64
CA ARG A 207 -1.81 -6.80 -18.99
C ARG A 207 -1.49 -5.51 -18.23
N ALA A 208 -1.28 -5.59 -16.91
CA ALA A 208 -0.95 -4.44 -16.09
C ALA A 208 0.35 -3.77 -16.56
N LEU A 209 1.39 -4.57 -16.86
CA LEU A 209 2.67 -4.07 -17.34
C LEU A 209 2.54 -3.45 -18.74
N ALA A 210 1.80 -4.09 -19.65
CA ALA A 210 1.61 -3.59 -21.00
C ALA A 210 0.87 -2.24 -21.04
N VAL A 211 -0.08 -2.02 -20.12
CA VAL A 211 -0.92 -0.81 -20.10
C VAL A 211 -0.33 0.30 -19.21
N LEU A 212 0.12 -0.04 -18.01
CA LEU A 212 0.54 0.93 -16.99
C LEU A 212 2.07 1.15 -16.99
N GLY A 213 2.83 0.18 -17.48
CA GLY A 213 4.28 0.18 -17.44
C GLY A 213 4.86 -0.01 -16.02
N PRO A 214 6.17 -0.26 -15.92
CA PRO A 214 6.83 -0.57 -14.65
C PRO A 214 6.89 0.61 -13.67
N ALA A 215 6.68 1.84 -14.14
CA ALA A 215 6.73 3.05 -13.32
C ALA A 215 5.46 3.27 -12.46
N LEU A 216 4.37 2.53 -12.74
CA LEU A 216 3.14 2.58 -11.96
C LEU A 216 2.91 1.33 -11.11
N LEU A 217 3.75 0.30 -11.27
CA LEU A 217 3.69 -0.94 -10.50
C LEU A 217 4.77 -0.93 -9.42
N GLN A 218 4.44 -1.43 -8.22
CA GLN A 218 5.38 -1.51 -7.12
C GLN A 218 5.25 -2.82 -6.33
N PHE A 219 6.39 -3.37 -5.94
CA PHE A 219 6.49 -4.55 -5.10
C PHE A 219 5.96 -4.29 -3.69
N GLY A 220 5.21 -5.26 -3.20
CA GLY A 220 4.87 -5.45 -1.80
C GLY A 220 4.76 -6.95 -1.55
N SER A 221 5.11 -7.41 -0.36
CA SER A 221 5.06 -8.85 -0.06
C SER A 221 3.72 -9.32 0.49
N ASP A 222 2.94 -8.41 1.09
CA ASP A 222 1.70 -8.68 1.82
C ASP A 222 1.87 -9.75 2.91
N ARG A 223 3.05 -9.78 3.54
CA ARG A 223 3.32 -10.67 4.68
C ARG A 223 2.92 -10.01 5.99
N PHE A 224 2.64 -10.86 6.97
CA PHE A 224 2.32 -10.45 8.33
C PHE A 224 3.56 -10.67 9.19
N LEU A 225 3.99 -9.62 9.87
CA LEU A 225 4.99 -9.72 10.92
C LEU A 225 4.33 -10.25 12.22
N PRO A 226 5.13 -10.76 13.17
CA PRO A 226 6.50 -11.22 12.96
C PRO A 226 6.53 -12.44 12.01
N CYS A 227 7.46 -12.43 11.05
CA CYS A 227 7.73 -13.57 10.18
C CYS A 227 9.24 -13.67 9.88
N SER A 228 9.70 -14.81 9.38
CA SER A 228 11.11 -14.98 8.99
C SER A 228 11.45 -14.20 7.73
N GLY A 229 12.73 -13.85 7.54
CA GLY A 229 13.18 -13.26 6.27
C GLY A 229 12.97 -14.19 5.07
N GLU A 230 13.02 -15.51 5.27
CA GLU A 230 12.68 -16.50 4.25
C GLU A 230 11.24 -16.36 3.73
N HIS A 231 10.30 -16.02 4.61
CA HIS A 231 8.90 -15.83 4.24
C HIS A 231 8.71 -14.61 3.33
N ILE A 232 9.43 -13.53 3.61
CA ILE A 232 9.44 -12.32 2.76
C ILE A 232 10.21 -12.62 1.45
N ARG A 233 11.36 -13.29 1.53
CA ARG A 233 12.18 -13.69 0.37
C ARG A 233 11.37 -14.50 -0.64
N THR A 234 10.50 -15.39 -0.17
CA THR A 234 9.62 -16.17 -1.05
C THR A 234 8.75 -15.28 -1.95
N ALA A 235 8.21 -14.16 -1.42
CA ALA A 235 7.44 -13.22 -2.24
C ALA A 235 8.33 -12.47 -3.26
N ILE A 236 9.57 -12.15 -2.89
CA ILE A 236 10.56 -11.55 -3.81
C ILE A 236 10.87 -12.52 -4.95
N ASP A 237 11.13 -13.78 -4.64
CA ASP A 237 11.50 -14.81 -5.63
C ASP A 237 10.33 -15.14 -6.57
N GLU A 238 9.09 -15.16 -6.05
CA GLU A 238 7.87 -15.29 -6.86
C GLU A 238 7.76 -14.15 -7.88
N VAL A 239 7.97 -12.91 -7.44
CA VAL A 239 7.92 -11.75 -8.34
C VAL A 239 9.10 -11.76 -9.31
N ALA A 240 10.30 -12.13 -8.88
CA ALA A 240 11.46 -12.26 -9.77
C ALA A 240 11.20 -13.27 -10.89
N THR A 241 10.67 -14.45 -10.55
CA THR A 241 10.28 -15.50 -11.50
C THR A 241 9.23 -15.00 -12.49
N LEU A 242 8.24 -14.24 -12.00
CA LEU A 242 7.21 -13.63 -12.84
C LEU A 242 7.79 -12.60 -13.81
N LEU A 243 8.71 -11.74 -13.36
CA LEU A 243 9.38 -10.76 -14.19
C LEU A 243 10.33 -11.41 -15.22
N ASP A 244 10.93 -12.56 -14.90
CA ASP A 244 11.67 -13.41 -15.84
C ASP A 244 10.75 -13.95 -16.95
N GLY A 245 9.61 -14.54 -16.56
CA GLY A 245 8.62 -15.06 -17.51
C GLY A 245 8.08 -14.00 -18.46
N LEU A 246 7.83 -12.79 -17.95
CA LEU A 246 7.36 -11.63 -18.70
C LEU A 246 8.48 -10.88 -19.45
N ARG A 247 9.74 -11.34 -19.34
CA ARG A 247 10.92 -10.73 -19.99
C ARG A 247 11.10 -9.24 -19.69
N VAL A 248 10.78 -8.81 -18.47
CA VAL A 248 10.97 -7.42 -18.04
C VAL A 248 12.45 -7.11 -17.97
N ASP A 249 12.89 -6.01 -18.60
CA ASP A 249 14.28 -5.59 -18.59
C ASP A 249 14.77 -5.15 -17.20
N ALA A 250 16.08 -4.97 -17.07
CA ALA A 250 16.70 -4.59 -15.80
C ALA A 250 16.16 -3.26 -15.22
N GLY A 251 15.87 -2.28 -16.08
CA GLY A 251 15.36 -0.98 -15.66
C GLY A 251 13.92 -1.04 -15.15
N GLY A 252 13.08 -1.84 -15.81
CA GLY A 252 11.72 -2.16 -15.40
C GLY A 252 11.69 -2.91 -14.07
N ARG A 253 12.56 -3.91 -13.89
CA ARG A 253 12.71 -4.63 -12.62
C ARG A 253 13.09 -3.71 -11.47
N GLU A 254 14.09 -2.86 -11.67
CA GLU A 254 14.53 -1.91 -10.64
C GLU A 254 13.42 -0.91 -10.27
N ARG A 255 12.56 -0.51 -11.23
CA ARG A 255 11.35 0.30 -10.94
C ARG A 255 10.37 -0.46 -10.06
N ILE A 256 9.92 -1.64 -10.52
CA ILE A 256 8.91 -2.43 -9.83
C ILE A 256 9.37 -2.82 -8.43
N MET A 257 10.61 -3.30 -8.28
CA MET A 257 11.11 -3.82 -7.01
C MET A 257 11.46 -2.75 -5.97
N GLY A 258 11.57 -1.48 -6.34
CA GLY A 258 11.92 -0.46 -5.36
C GLY A 258 11.74 0.99 -5.80
N ARG A 259 12.22 1.37 -6.99
CA ARG A 259 12.27 2.79 -7.38
C ARG A 259 10.88 3.42 -7.55
N THR A 260 9.87 2.65 -7.95
CA THR A 260 8.48 3.14 -7.99
C THR A 260 8.00 3.47 -6.57
N ALA A 261 8.11 2.55 -5.61
CA ALA A 261 7.72 2.82 -4.22
C ALA A 261 8.57 3.93 -3.57
N ALA A 262 9.88 3.95 -3.81
CA ALA A 262 10.78 4.97 -3.26
C ALA A 262 10.39 6.39 -3.71
N THR A 263 10.13 6.55 -5.01
CA THR A 263 9.63 7.83 -5.57
C THR A 263 8.27 8.19 -4.97
N TRP A 264 7.42 7.18 -4.73
CA TRP A 264 6.07 7.39 -4.19
C TRP A 264 6.11 7.91 -2.76
N LEU A 265 7.06 7.42 -1.98
CA LEU A 265 7.26 7.74 -0.57
C LEU A 265 8.11 9.01 -0.38
N GLY A 266 8.62 9.61 -1.46
CA GLY A 266 9.53 10.75 -1.41
C GLY A 266 10.89 10.43 -0.80
N LEU A 267 11.38 9.20 -0.98
CA LEU A 267 12.70 8.80 -0.49
C LEU A 267 13.81 9.41 -1.36
N PRO A 268 14.98 9.74 -0.78
CA PRO A 268 16.11 10.30 -1.53
C PRO A 268 16.56 9.35 -2.66
N ALA A 269 16.89 9.91 -3.82
CA ALA A 269 17.48 9.15 -4.91
C ALA A 269 18.89 8.66 -4.54
N GLY A 270 19.19 7.38 -4.78
CA GLY A 270 20.54 6.81 -4.64
C GLY A 270 20.85 6.10 -3.31
N ARG A 271 19.84 5.62 -2.61
CA ARG A 271 20.02 4.57 -1.59
C ARG A 271 20.12 3.19 -2.24
#